data_AF-A0A4P5QJX9-F1
#
_entry.id   AF-A0A4P5QJX9-F1
#
_cell.length_a   1.000
_cell.length_b   1.000
_cell.length_c   1.000
_cell.angle_alpha   90.00
_cell.angle_beta   90.00
_cell.angle_gamma   90.00
#
_symmetry.space_group_name_H-M   'P 1'
#
loop_
_entity.id
_entity.type
_entity.pdbx_description
1 polymer ?
#
loop_
_entity_poly.entity_id
_entity_poly.type
_entity_poly.pdbx_seq_one_letter_code
_entity_poly.pdbx_strand_id
1 'polypeptide(L)'
;MITSGLSHTDFRSREGLMGAYLKFSKRVEQRYRDAFGADYPQVRDCWNGVFAEPKVNLAVFEQMIAEQPNITLWKNLHFFGTRLPGNATGISIGLVALIENDGRTTLTVTADCYIDATYEGDLIAAAKVPYRVGREGRSEYNEPLAPEQKDAQLQAYNFHFTATQNPENRVMLQKPVQRGKNLHGQYFEAFPSHAAELDRVLDEALAAKWIALTAKLGLAADTLPRADGKLTRGE
;
A
#
# COMPACT_ATOMS: atom_id res chain seq x y z
N MET A 1 -2.62 5.87 2.41
CA MET A 1 -3.20 6.94 1.57
C MET A 1 -3.00 8.33 2.17
N ILE A 2 -3.62 8.68 3.30
CA ILE A 2 -3.53 10.05 3.85
C ILE A 2 -2.11 10.39 4.35
N THR A 3 -1.43 9.42 4.96
CA THR A 3 -0.04 9.54 5.41
C THR A 3 0.99 9.48 4.29
N SER A 4 0.57 9.27 3.03
CA SER A 4 1.41 9.33 1.83
C SER A 4 1.12 10.57 0.98
N GLY A 5 0.36 11.54 1.51
CA GLY A 5 0.06 12.82 0.86
C GLY A 5 -1.27 12.88 0.10
N LEU A 6 -1.95 11.74 -0.08
CA LEU A 6 -3.27 11.74 -0.71
C LEU A 6 -4.34 12.18 0.30
N SER A 7 -4.59 13.49 0.34
CA SER A 7 -5.49 14.15 1.30
C SER A 7 -6.68 14.87 0.63
N HIS A 8 -6.76 14.87 -0.71
CA HIS A 8 -7.91 15.44 -1.41
C HIS A 8 -9.12 14.50 -1.29
N THR A 9 -10.14 14.96 -0.56
CA THR A 9 -11.34 14.18 -0.28
C THR A 9 -12.52 14.72 -1.06
N ASP A 10 -13.21 13.85 -1.81
CA ASP A 10 -14.34 14.21 -2.67
C ASP A 10 -15.66 14.35 -1.88
N PHE A 11 -15.64 15.08 -0.76
CA PHE A 11 -16.87 15.33 0.00
C PHE A 11 -17.63 16.52 -0.61
N ARG A 12 -18.95 16.37 -0.75
CA ARG A 12 -19.85 17.44 -1.22
C ARG A 12 -20.31 18.37 -0.11
N SER A 13 -20.31 17.89 1.14
CA SER A 13 -20.72 18.64 2.32
C SER A 13 -19.78 18.32 3.48
N ARG A 14 -19.36 19.36 4.21
CA ARG A 14 -18.42 19.19 5.33
C ARG A 14 -19.12 18.55 6.53
N GLU A 15 -20.43 18.72 6.62
CA GLU A 15 -21.31 18.12 7.62
C GLU A 15 -21.33 16.59 7.52
N GLY A 16 -20.99 16.03 6.35
CA GLY A 16 -20.81 14.60 6.17
C GLY A 16 -19.54 14.04 6.82
N LEU A 17 -18.59 14.89 7.23
CA LEU A 17 -17.39 14.46 7.93
C LEU A 17 -17.72 14.19 9.41
N MET A 18 -17.76 12.92 9.79
CA MET A 18 -18.14 12.49 11.13
C MET A 18 -17.16 11.43 11.68
N GLY A 19 -17.41 10.96 12.90
CA GLY A 19 -16.72 9.80 13.47
C GLY A 19 -15.21 9.96 13.62
N ALA A 20 -14.47 8.89 13.30
CA ALA A 20 -13.02 8.86 13.44
C ALA A 20 -12.31 9.90 12.55
N TYR A 21 -12.83 10.15 11.35
CA TYR A 21 -12.23 11.12 10.43
C TYR A 21 -12.37 12.56 10.94
N LEU A 22 -13.55 12.96 11.45
CA LEU A 22 -13.72 14.29 12.05
C LEU A 22 -12.80 14.50 13.27
N LYS A 23 -12.60 13.44 14.09
CA LYS A 23 -11.65 13.49 15.20
C LYS A 23 -10.22 13.67 14.71
N PHE A 24 -9.84 12.96 13.65
CA PHE A 24 -8.55 13.10 12.99
C PHE A 24 -8.33 14.52 12.44
N SER A 25 -9.27 15.05 11.64
CA SER A 25 -9.13 16.36 10.99
C SER A 25 -9.01 17.49 12.02
N LYS A 26 -9.79 17.44 13.11
CA LYS A 26 -9.67 18.40 14.22
C LYS A 26 -8.28 18.38 14.87
N ARG A 27 -7.68 17.19 15.03
CA ARG A 27 -6.33 17.05 15.59
C ARG A 27 -5.26 17.57 14.63
N VAL A 28 -5.43 17.37 13.33
CA VAL A 28 -4.55 17.95 12.31
C VAL A 28 -4.60 19.48 12.37
N GLU A 29 -5.79 20.08 12.38
CA GLU A 29 -5.93 21.55 12.49
C GLU A 29 -5.29 22.06 13.77
N GLN A 30 -5.56 21.41 14.91
CA GLN A 30 -4.99 21.79 16.20
C GLN A 30 -3.46 21.74 16.17
N ARG A 31 -2.87 20.72 15.54
CA ARG A 31 -1.41 20.61 15.46
C ARG A 31 -0.77 21.74 14.66
N TYR A 32 -1.42 22.23 13.60
CA TYR A 32 -0.97 23.43 12.89
C TYR A 32 -1.10 24.69 13.75
N ARG A 33 -2.20 24.83 14.51
CA ARG A 33 -2.41 25.95 15.44
C ARG A 33 -1.35 25.98 16.53
N ASP A 34 -1.02 24.82 17.11
CA ASP A 34 -0.01 24.71 18.17
C ASP A 34 1.40 25.00 17.64
N ALA A 35 1.71 24.56 16.42
CA ALA A 35 3.03 24.73 15.83
C ALA A 35 3.32 26.17 15.35
N PHE A 36 2.31 26.88 14.84
CA PHE A 36 2.52 28.15 14.14
C PHE A 36 1.67 29.32 14.63
N GLY A 37 0.68 29.07 15.49
CA GLY A 37 -0.32 30.04 15.90
C GLY A 37 -1.57 30.02 15.02
N ALA A 38 -2.69 30.51 15.57
CA ALA A 38 -4.01 30.43 14.96
C ALA A 38 -4.16 31.18 13.62
N ASP A 39 -3.37 32.25 13.43
CA ASP A 39 -3.46 33.13 12.26
C ASP A 39 -2.45 32.78 11.16
N TYR A 40 -1.69 31.70 11.32
CA TYR A 40 -0.67 31.30 10.35
C TYR A 40 -1.31 30.70 9.08
N PRO A 41 -0.76 30.95 7.87
CA PRO A 41 -1.39 30.52 6.61
C PRO A 41 -1.72 29.02 6.56
N GLN A 42 -0.89 28.17 7.13
CA GLN A 42 -1.05 26.72 7.16
C GLN A 42 -2.30 26.27 7.92
N VAL A 43 -2.75 27.03 8.93
CA VAL A 43 -4.01 26.73 9.64
C VAL A 43 -5.21 26.97 8.73
N ARG A 44 -5.17 28.03 7.91
CA ARG A 44 -6.18 28.27 6.88
C ARG A 44 -6.10 27.21 5.77
N ASP A 45 -4.89 26.95 5.29
CA ASP A 45 -4.64 26.11 4.11
C ASP A 45 -4.82 24.61 4.40
N CYS A 46 -4.72 24.19 5.66
CA CYS A 46 -5.07 22.82 6.06
C CYS A 46 -6.58 22.53 5.95
N TRP A 47 -7.40 23.56 5.71
CA TRP A 47 -8.84 23.46 5.49
C TRP A 47 -9.54 22.60 6.55
N ASN A 48 -9.48 23.05 7.81
CA ASN A 48 -9.99 22.31 8.97
C ASN A 48 -9.38 20.92 9.16
N GLY A 49 -8.10 20.80 8.81
CA GLY A 49 -7.30 19.61 8.92
C GLY A 49 -7.69 18.48 7.96
N VAL A 50 -8.42 18.81 6.90
CA VAL A 50 -8.64 17.90 5.76
C VAL A 50 -7.33 17.72 4.98
N PHE A 51 -6.55 18.79 4.83
CA PHE A 51 -5.28 18.80 4.14
C PHE A 51 -4.13 18.94 5.12
N ALA A 52 -3.10 18.13 4.95
CA ALA A 52 -1.87 18.29 5.72
C ALA A 52 -0.70 17.57 5.06
N GLU A 53 0.49 17.96 5.49
CA GLU A 53 1.72 17.24 5.15
C GLU A 53 1.65 15.78 5.63
N PRO A 54 2.22 14.82 4.87
CA PRO A 54 2.26 13.40 5.23
C PRO A 54 2.73 13.13 6.67
N LYS A 55 3.77 13.83 7.12
CA LYS A 55 4.34 13.71 8.47
C LYS A 55 3.38 14.17 9.58
N VAL A 56 2.53 15.16 9.30
CA VAL A 56 1.53 15.66 10.25
C VAL A 56 0.42 14.63 10.39
N ASN A 57 -0.07 14.09 9.26
CA ASN A 57 -1.05 13.01 9.25
C ASN A 57 -0.54 11.77 10.00
N LEU A 58 0.71 11.36 9.75
CA LEU A 58 1.33 10.23 10.42
C LEU A 58 1.39 10.44 11.94
N ALA A 59 1.87 11.61 12.38
CA ALA A 59 1.96 11.92 13.80
C ALA A 59 0.60 11.89 14.51
N VAL A 60 -0.47 12.38 13.86
CA VAL A 60 -1.83 12.32 14.41
C VAL A 60 -2.32 10.88 14.53
N PHE A 61 -2.09 10.02 13.52
CA PHE A 61 -2.44 8.60 13.62
C PHE A 61 -1.65 7.87 14.70
N GLU A 62 -0.33 8.10 14.80
CA GLU A 62 0.50 7.51 15.84
C GLU A 62 0.01 7.93 17.24
N GLN A 63 -0.37 9.19 17.42
CA GLN A 63 -0.98 9.67 18.66
C GLN A 63 -2.32 8.97 18.93
N MET A 64 -3.22 8.90 17.94
CA MET A 64 -4.52 8.26 18.11
C MET A 64 -4.40 6.79 18.47
N ILE A 65 -3.41 6.07 17.91
CA ILE A 65 -3.11 4.67 18.23
C ILE A 65 -2.52 4.56 19.64
N ALA A 66 -1.58 5.42 20.02
CA ALA A 66 -0.95 5.41 21.34
C ALA A 66 -1.96 5.63 22.49
N GLU A 67 -3.07 6.31 22.21
CA GLU A 67 -4.19 6.48 23.14
C GLU A 67 -5.05 5.23 23.33
N GLN A 68 -4.85 4.17 22.52
CA GLN A 68 -5.60 2.92 22.60
C GLN A 68 -4.76 1.82 23.29
N PRO A 69 -5.02 1.49 24.57
CA PRO A 69 -4.22 0.51 25.30
C PRO A 69 -4.34 -0.92 24.77
N ASN A 70 -5.38 -1.21 23.98
CA ASN A 70 -5.65 -2.53 23.43
C ASN A 70 -5.15 -2.71 21.99
N ILE A 71 -4.38 -1.74 21.45
CA ILE A 71 -3.82 -1.82 20.11
C ILE A 71 -2.30 -1.96 20.20
N THR A 72 -1.78 -3.06 19.68
CA THR A 72 -0.34 -3.25 19.46
C THR A 72 0.00 -2.89 18.02
N LEU A 73 0.91 -1.93 17.84
CA LEU A 73 1.41 -1.53 16.52
C LEU A 73 2.80 -2.11 16.27
N TRP A 74 2.91 -2.99 15.28
CA TRP A 74 4.20 -3.41 14.73
C TRP A 74 4.48 -2.66 13.43
N LYS A 75 5.71 -2.12 13.30
CA LYS A 75 6.19 -1.39 12.11
C LYS A 75 7.36 -2.14 11.49
N ASN A 76 7.67 -1.80 10.24
CA ASN A 76 8.76 -2.42 9.46
C ASN A 76 8.58 -3.94 9.32
N LEU A 77 7.32 -4.36 9.14
CA LEU A 77 6.94 -5.72 8.86
C LEU A 77 6.59 -5.85 7.38
N HIS A 78 7.07 -6.91 6.74
CA HIS A 78 6.65 -7.30 5.40
C HIS A 78 5.78 -8.55 5.48
N PHE A 79 4.62 -8.49 4.83
CA PHE A 79 3.74 -9.64 4.70
C PHE A 79 4.42 -10.69 3.82
N PHE A 80 4.51 -11.93 4.30
CA PHE A 80 5.15 -13.04 3.59
C PHE A 80 4.14 -14.08 3.10
N GLY A 81 3.09 -14.35 3.88
CA GLY A 81 2.07 -15.30 3.48
C GLY A 81 1.15 -15.76 4.61
N THR A 82 0.28 -16.70 4.25
CA THR A 82 -0.78 -17.25 5.12
C THR A 82 -0.62 -18.76 5.31
N ARG A 83 -0.92 -19.26 6.50
CA ARG A 83 -1.01 -20.71 6.79
C ARG A 83 -2.35 -21.07 7.40
N LEU A 84 -3.05 -22.05 6.83
CA LEU A 84 -4.22 -22.66 7.46
C LEU A 84 -3.76 -23.75 8.47
N PRO A 85 -4.15 -23.70 9.74
CA PRO A 85 -3.93 -24.80 10.67
C PRO A 85 -4.83 -25.97 10.28
N GLY A 86 -4.24 -27.17 10.19
CA GLY A 86 -4.80 -28.36 9.52
C GLY A 86 -6.02 -29.02 10.18
N ASN A 87 -6.72 -28.33 11.08
CA ASN A 87 -7.78 -28.87 11.93
C ASN A 87 -8.81 -27.83 12.37
N ALA A 88 -8.77 -26.60 11.86
CA ALA A 88 -9.77 -25.59 12.19
C ALA A 88 -11.03 -25.77 11.33
N THR A 89 -12.19 -25.98 11.96
CA THR A 89 -13.52 -25.89 11.33
C THR A 89 -13.94 -24.44 11.07
N GLY A 90 -12.96 -23.58 10.80
CA GLY A 90 -13.03 -22.14 10.60
C GLY A 90 -11.69 -21.68 10.03
N ILE A 91 -11.69 -20.62 9.24
CA ILE A 91 -10.47 -20.12 8.59
C ILE A 91 -9.61 -19.39 9.63
N SER A 92 -8.79 -20.12 10.38
CA SER A 92 -7.70 -19.50 11.15
C SER A 92 -6.53 -19.27 10.18
N ILE A 93 -6.03 -18.03 10.06
CA ILE A 93 -4.94 -17.70 9.13
C ILE A 93 -3.69 -17.35 9.93
N GLY A 94 -2.73 -18.26 10.05
CA GLY A 94 -1.41 -17.87 10.54
C GLY A 94 -0.78 -16.87 9.57
N LEU A 95 -0.72 -15.59 9.96
CA LEU A 95 0.00 -14.56 9.21
C LEU A 95 1.48 -14.68 9.50
N VAL A 96 2.30 -14.82 8.47
CA VAL A 96 3.76 -14.74 8.59
C VAL A 96 4.20 -13.36 8.14
N ALA A 97 4.87 -12.63 9.05
CA ALA A 97 5.49 -11.35 8.74
C ALA A 97 7.00 -11.39 9.05
N LEU A 98 7.81 -10.81 8.18
CA LEU A 98 9.25 -10.64 8.37
C LEU A 98 9.55 -9.25 8.91
N ILE A 99 10.36 -9.16 9.96
CA ILE A 99 10.87 -7.87 10.45
C ILE A 99 12.06 -7.46 9.58
N GLU A 100 11.95 -6.33 8.88
CA GLU A 100 13.12 -5.75 8.20
C GLU A 100 14.00 -5.02 9.23
N ASN A 101 15.15 -5.63 9.51
CA ASN A 101 16.42 -4.97 9.87
C ASN A 101 17.62 -5.94 9.89
N ASP A 102 17.40 -7.26 9.91
CA ASP A 102 18.47 -8.27 9.85
C ASP A 102 18.05 -9.64 9.29
N GLY A 103 16.81 -9.79 8.80
CA GLY A 103 16.31 -11.01 8.17
C GLY A 103 16.10 -12.20 9.11
N ARG A 104 16.13 -12.02 10.44
CA ARG A 104 16.17 -13.15 11.39
C ARG A 104 14.89 -13.40 12.19
N THR A 105 13.88 -12.56 12.08
CA THR A 105 12.67 -12.70 12.90
C THR A 105 11.42 -12.85 12.05
N THR A 106 10.77 -13.99 12.24
CA THR A 106 9.47 -14.34 11.68
C THR A 106 8.42 -14.18 12.78
N LEU A 107 7.45 -13.29 12.58
CA LEU A 107 6.29 -13.14 13.45
C LEU A 107 5.13 -13.96 12.90
N THR A 108 4.54 -14.83 13.73
CA THR A 108 3.29 -15.54 13.40
C THR A 108 2.14 -15.00 14.24
N VAL A 109 1.06 -14.55 13.60
CA VAL A 109 -0.14 -14.03 14.28
C VAL A 109 -1.35 -14.92 14.01
N THR A 110 -2.04 -15.30 15.08
CA THR A 110 -3.32 -16.03 15.02
C THR A 110 -4.42 -15.17 15.64
N ALA A 111 -5.57 -15.08 14.98
CA ALA A 111 -6.73 -14.29 15.36
C ALA A 111 -8.01 -14.92 14.81
N ASP A 112 -9.16 -14.54 15.38
CA ASP A 112 -10.48 -14.98 14.91
C ASP A 112 -10.94 -14.21 13.66
N CYS A 113 -10.39 -13.01 13.44
CA CYS A 113 -10.71 -12.14 12.32
C CYS A 113 -9.47 -11.39 11.85
N TYR A 114 -9.36 -11.21 10.54
CA TYR A 114 -8.30 -10.46 9.88
C TYR A 114 -8.91 -9.36 9.02
N ILE A 115 -8.30 -8.18 9.06
CA ILE A 115 -8.66 -7.04 8.21
C ILE A 115 -7.49 -6.82 7.26
N ASP A 116 -7.73 -6.99 5.97
CA ASP A 116 -6.77 -6.63 4.94
C ASP A 116 -6.86 -5.11 4.67
N ALA A 117 -5.83 -4.40 5.10
CA ALA A 117 -5.64 -2.97 4.82
C ALA A 117 -4.36 -2.74 4.01
N THR A 118 -3.88 -3.76 3.29
CA THR A 118 -2.84 -3.60 2.28
C THR A 118 -3.38 -2.81 1.08
N TYR A 119 -2.49 -2.26 0.27
CA TYR A 119 -2.91 -1.42 -0.86
C TYR A 119 -3.56 -2.25 -1.98
N GLU A 120 -3.09 -3.49 -2.19
CA GLU A 120 -3.50 -4.34 -3.32
C GLU A 120 -4.43 -5.50 -2.92
N GLY A 121 -4.62 -5.75 -1.62
CA GLY A 121 -5.38 -6.91 -1.14
C GLY A 121 -4.52 -8.18 -1.03
N ASP A 122 -3.26 -8.03 -0.62
CA ASP A 122 -2.27 -9.11 -0.59
C ASP A 122 -2.69 -10.26 0.33
N LEU A 123 -3.31 -9.93 1.47
CA LEU A 123 -3.74 -10.92 2.45
C LEU A 123 -4.93 -11.72 1.94
N ILE A 124 -5.97 -11.06 1.40
CA ILE A 124 -7.14 -11.79 0.86
C ILE A 124 -6.74 -12.72 -0.30
N ALA A 125 -5.81 -12.28 -1.15
CA ALA A 125 -5.29 -13.08 -2.25
C ALA A 125 -4.49 -14.28 -1.75
N ALA A 126 -3.54 -14.06 -0.82
CA ALA A 126 -2.73 -15.13 -0.23
C ALA A 126 -3.57 -16.16 0.53
N ALA A 127 -4.59 -15.69 1.26
CA ALA A 127 -5.54 -16.53 1.99
C ALA A 127 -6.50 -17.31 1.07
N LYS A 128 -6.47 -17.07 -0.25
CA LYS A 128 -7.39 -17.65 -1.25
C LYS A 128 -8.86 -17.38 -0.91
N VAL A 129 -9.13 -16.23 -0.28
CA VAL A 129 -10.50 -15.77 -0.05
C VAL A 129 -11.07 -15.39 -1.41
N PRO A 130 -12.31 -15.80 -1.76
CA PRO A 130 -12.94 -15.35 -2.99
C PRO A 130 -13.04 -13.82 -3.00
N TYR A 131 -12.49 -13.19 -4.03
CA TYR A 131 -12.57 -11.76 -4.24
C TYR A 131 -13.04 -11.45 -5.66
N ARG A 132 -13.39 -10.19 -5.89
CA ARG A 132 -13.77 -9.67 -7.19
C ARG A 132 -12.93 -8.45 -7.52
N VAL A 133 -12.61 -8.32 -8.81
CA VAL A 133 -11.92 -7.19 -9.40
C VAL A 133 -12.91 -6.48 -10.32
N GLY A 134 -12.94 -5.15 -10.27
CA GLY A 134 -13.86 -4.31 -11.05
C GLY A 134 -15.02 -3.77 -10.22
N ARG A 135 -16.07 -3.29 -10.89
CA ARG A 135 -17.25 -2.73 -10.25
C ARG A 135 -18.43 -3.68 -10.30
N GLU A 136 -19.18 -3.71 -9.22
CA GLU A 136 -20.37 -4.53 -9.07
C GLU A 136 -21.59 -3.83 -9.70
N GLY A 137 -22.53 -4.62 -10.21
CA GLY A 137 -23.73 -4.08 -10.84
C GLY A 137 -24.83 -3.82 -9.80
N ARG A 138 -25.64 -2.78 -10.01
CA ARG A 138 -26.80 -2.46 -9.15
C ARG A 138 -27.74 -3.65 -8.97
N SER A 139 -27.94 -4.46 -10.00
CA SER A 139 -28.81 -5.64 -9.96
C SER A 139 -28.35 -6.74 -9.01
N GLU A 140 -27.10 -6.74 -8.56
CA GLU A 140 -26.56 -7.80 -7.70
C GLU A 140 -26.85 -7.56 -6.22
N TYR A 141 -26.69 -6.31 -5.76
CA TYR A 141 -26.81 -5.95 -4.34
C TYR A 141 -27.85 -4.85 -4.08
N ASN A 142 -28.57 -4.42 -5.11
CA ASN A 142 -29.53 -3.30 -5.06
C ASN A 142 -28.90 -1.99 -4.57
N GLU A 143 -27.62 -1.77 -4.90
CA GLU A 143 -26.89 -0.56 -4.51
C GLU A 143 -27.20 0.61 -5.45
N PRO A 144 -27.81 1.71 -4.96
CA PRO A 144 -28.32 2.77 -5.83
C PRO A 144 -27.23 3.55 -6.57
N LEU A 145 -25.99 3.55 -6.06
CA LEU A 145 -24.87 4.27 -6.66
C LEU A 145 -23.96 3.38 -7.52
N ALA A 146 -24.20 2.07 -7.57
CA ALA A 146 -23.49 1.15 -8.43
C ALA A 146 -23.86 1.37 -9.92
N PRO A 147 -22.96 1.03 -10.87
CA PRO A 147 -23.30 1.01 -12.29
C PRO A 147 -24.43 0.02 -12.58
N GLU A 148 -25.20 0.25 -13.64
CA GLU A 148 -26.33 -0.62 -14.00
C GLU A 148 -25.88 -2.07 -14.29
N GLN A 149 -24.73 -2.20 -14.95
CA GLN A 149 -24.07 -3.47 -15.25
C GLN A 149 -22.70 -3.51 -14.60
N LYS A 150 -22.27 -4.69 -14.17
CA LYS A 150 -20.90 -4.93 -13.71
C LYS A 150 -19.91 -4.70 -14.85
N ASP A 151 -18.71 -4.25 -14.52
CA ASP A 151 -17.61 -4.12 -15.48
C ASP A 151 -16.24 -4.35 -14.83
N ALA A 152 -15.21 -4.46 -15.68
CA ALA A 152 -13.83 -4.68 -15.26
C ALA A 152 -13.08 -3.35 -14.99
N GLN A 153 -13.78 -2.22 -14.85
CA GLN A 153 -13.10 -0.94 -14.60
C GLN A 153 -12.50 -0.94 -13.20
N LEU A 154 -11.21 -0.63 -13.14
CA LEU A 154 -10.48 -0.45 -11.89
C LEU A 154 -10.16 1.02 -11.69
N GLN A 155 -10.07 1.41 -10.41
CA GLN A 155 -9.53 2.71 -10.08
C GLN A 155 -8.07 2.78 -10.54
N ALA A 156 -7.69 3.89 -11.17
CA ALA A 156 -6.32 4.06 -11.64
C ALA A 156 -5.33 4.05 -10.47
N TYR A 157 -4.16 3.44 -10.70
CA TYR A 157 -3.02 3.58 -9.81
C TYR A 157 -2.50 5.01 -9.85
N ASN A 158 -2.33 5.61 -8.67
CA ASN A 158 -1.83 6.97 -8.54
C ASN A 158 -0.48 6.95 -7.83
N PHE A 159 0.57 7.42 -8.51
CA PHE A 159 1.83 7.74 -7.86
C PHE A 159 1.73 9.15 -7.28
N HIS A 160 1.78 9.26 -5.95
CA HIS A 160 1.79 10.56 -5.28
C HIS A 160 3.21 10.94 -4.87
N PHE A 161 3.68 12.08 -5.37
CA PHE A 161 4.97 12.64 -4.98
C PHE A 161 4.74 13.84 -4.07
N THR A 162 5.25 13.78 -2.85
CA THR A 162 5.24 14.94 -1.96
C THR A 162 6.39 15.86 -2.32
N ALA A 163 6.09 16.99 -2.95
CA ALA A 163 7.06 18.04 -3.23
C ALA A 163 7.24 18.94 -2.01
N THR A 164 8.45 19.44 -1.78
CA THR A 164 8.74 20.39 -0.71
C THR A 164 9.74 21.44 -1.15
N GLN A 165 9.50 22.68 -0.71
CA GLN A 165 10.45 23.78 -0.85
C GLN A 165 11.42 23.87 0.33
N ASN A 166 11.14 23.16 1.44
CA ASN A 166 12.04 23.13 2.59
C ASN A 166 13.28 22.29 2.24
N PRO A 167 14.50 22.87 2.19
CA PRO A 167 15.72 22.15 1.85
C PRO A 167 16.02 20.97 2.78
N GLU A 168 15.64 21.04 4.05
CA GLU A 168 15.87 19.98 5.04
C GLU A 168 15.01 18.73 4.80
N ASN A 169 13.84 18.91 4.18
CA ASN A 169 12.93 17.81 3.84
C ASN A 169 13.10 17.33 2.39
N ARG A 170 13.97 17.97 1.61
CA ARG A 170 14.09 17.74 0.17
C ARG A 170 15.07 16.62 -0.14
N VAL A 171 14.59 15.60 -0.85
CA VAL A 171 15.44 14.60 -1.50
C VAL A 171 15.56 14.94 -2.98
N MET A 172 16.78 15.09 -3.47
CA MET A 172 17.03 15.36 -4.89
C MET A 172 16.91 14.06 -5.68
N LEU A 173 15.94 14.00 -6.60
CA LEU A 173 15.78 12.86 -7.49
C LEU A 173 17.01 12.72 -8.39
N GLN A 174 17.69 11.58 -8.29
CA GLN A 174 18.78 11.25 -9.19
C GLN A 174 18.22 10.70 -10.50
N LYS A 175 18.77 11.18 -11.62
CA LYS A 175 18.42 10.63 -12.94
C LYS A 175 18.84 9.15 -12.97
N PRO A 176 17.98 8.23 -13.48
CA PRO A 176 18.37 6.83 -13.65
C PRO A 176 19.66 6.73 -14.48
N VAL A 177 20.60 5.90 -14.02
CA VAL A 177 21.88 5.63 -14.70
C VAL A 177 21.63 5.00 -16.09
N GLN A 178 20.59 4.19 -16.19
CA GLN A 178 20.14 3.56 -17.43
C GLN A 178 18.65 3.87 -17.65
N ARG A 179 18.25 4.11 -18.90
CA ARG A 179 16.84 4.25 -19.29
C ARG A 179 16.48 3.07 -20.19
N GLY A 180 15.19 2.74 -20.29
CA GLY A 180 14.71 1.82 -21.34
C GLY A 180 14.98 2.39 -22.73
N LYS A 181 14.59 1.67 -23.79
CA LYS A 181 14.74 2.15 -25.17
C LYS A 181 13.94 3.46 -25.35
N ASN A 182 14.50 4.46 -26.04
CA ASN A 182 13.72 5.66 -26.36
C ASN A 182 12.58 5.29 -27.31
N LEU A 183 11.35 5.66 -26.94
CA LEU A 183 10.17 5.42 -27.75
C LEU A 183 9.98 6.60 -28.72
N HIS A 184 9.80 7.80 -28.17
CA HIS A 184 9.77 9.07 -28.88
C HIS A 184 9.82 10.24 -27.89
N GLY A 185 10.42 11.37 -28.30
CA GLY A 185 10.54 12.56 -27.46
C GLY A 185 11.17 12.26 -26.10
N GLN A 186 10.48 12.66 -25.02
CA GLN A 186 10.93 12.42 -23.64
C GLN A 186 10.58 11.03 -23.10
N TYR A 187 9.83 10.22 -23.85
CA TYR A 187 9.33 8.92 -23.42
C TYR A 187 10.32 7.80 -23.76
N PHE A 188 10.60 6.98 -22.75
CA PHE A 188 11.40 5.78 -22.86
C PHE A 188 10.52 4.59 -22.43
N GLU A 189 10.81 3.41 -22.94
CA GLU A 189 10.27 2.17 -22.38
C GLU A 189 10.57 2.14 -20.88
N ALA A 190 9.71 1.43 -20.14
CA ALA A 190 9.96 1.17 -18.74
C ALA A 190 11.39 0.61 -18.56
N PHE A 191 12.01 0.89 -17.41
CA PHE A 191 13.32 0.34 -17.11
C PHE A 191 13.28 -1.18 -17.34
N PRO A 192 14.31 -1.79 -17.96
CA PRO A 192 14.29 -3.24 -18.20
C PRO A 192 13.99 -4.00 -16.91
N SER A 193 13.01 -4.92 -16.94
CA SER A 193 12.50 -5.68 -15.78
C SER A 193 11.55 -4.93 -14.82
N HIS A 194 11.02 -3.77 -15.21
CA HIS A 194 10.06 -3.00 -14.40
C HIS A 194 8.59 -3.31 -14.71
N ALA A 195 8.33 -4.13 -15.73
CA ALA A 195 7.05 -4.77 -15.98
C ALA A 195 7.18 -6.25 -15.62
N ALA A 196 6.20 -6.80 -14.89
CA ALA A 196 6.21 -8.21 -14.51
C ALA A 196 6.12 -9.14 -15.75
N GLU A 197 5.42 -8.69 -16.80
CA GLU A 197 5.22 -9.44 -18.05
C GLU A 197 4.77 -10.88 -17.76
N LEU A 198 3.72 -11.03 -16.96
CA LEU A 198 3.32 -12.29 -16.34
C LEU A 198 3.13 -13.44 -17.34
N ASP A 199 2.67 -13.15 -18.55
CA ASP A 199 2.45 -14.15 -19.62
C ASP A 199 3.73 -14.58 -20.35
N ARG A 200 4.88 -13.93 -20.11
CA ARG A 200 6.14 -14.34 -20.71
C ARG A 200 6.69 -15.54 -19.99
N VAL A 201 7.30 -16.45 -20.75
CA VAL A 201 8.08 -17.56 -20.20
C VAL A 201 9.21 -17.01 -19.31
N LEU A 202 9.39 -17.63 -18.15
CA LEU A 202 10.53 -17.40 -17.27
C LEU A 202 11.80 -17.88 -17.98
N ASP A 203 12.59 -16.93 -18.50
CA ASP A 203 13.87 -17.23 -19.14
C ASP A 203 14.99 -17.46 -18.12
N GLU A 204 16.05 -18.16 -18.54
CA GLU A 204 17.18 -18.52 -17.68
C GLU A 204 17.89 -17.28 -17.09
N ALA A 205 17.94 -16.17 -17.84
CA ALA A 205 18.61 -14.96 -17.40
C ALA A 205 17.84 -14.26 -16.27
N LEU A 206 16.51 -14.22 -16.35
CA LEU A 206 15.64 -13.70 -15.31
C LEU A 206 15.65 -14.61 -14.08
N ALA A 207 15.55 -15.93 -14.27
CA ALA A 207 15.67 -16.91 -13.18
C ALA A 207 17.01 -16.77 -12.42
N ALA A 208 18.12 -16.63 -13.13
CA ALA A 208 19.43 -16.41 -12.53
C ALA A 208 19.50 -15.08 -11.73
N LYS A 209 18.87 -14.01 -12.23
CA LYS A 209 18.78 -12.73 -11.49
C LYS A 209 17.97 -12.88 -10.21
N TRP A 210 16.85 -13.61 -10.24
CA TRP A 210 16.04 -13.87 -9.05
C TRP A 210 16.84 -14.66 -8.01
N ILE A 211 17.57 -15.70 -8.43
CA ILE A 211 18.45 -16.47 -7.55
C ILE A 211 19.53 -15.58 -6.91
N ALA A 212 20.20 -14.75 -7.72
CA ALA A 212 21.22 -13.83 -7.22
C ALA A 212 20.63 -12.80 -6.23
N LEU A 213 19.42 -12.31 -6.50
CA LEU A 213 18.72 -11.39 -5.61
C LEU A 213 18.32 -12.08 -4.31
N THR A 214 17.79 -13.30 -4.34
CA THR A 214 17.49 -14.07 -3.12
C THR A 214 18.73 -14.32 -2.28
N ALA A 215 19.87 -14.65 -2.90
CA ALA A 215 21.12 -14.80 -2.18
C ALA A 215 21.57 -13.50 -1.50
N LYS A 216 21.44 -12.36 -2.18
CA LYS A 216 21.74 -11.03 -1.62
C LYS A 216 20.81 -10.65 -0.46
N LEU A 217 19.55 -11.07 -0.52
CA LEU A 217 18.54 -10.81 0.51
C LEU A 217 18.54 -11.86 1.64
N GLY A 218 19.38 -12.90 1.56
CA GLY A 218 19.42 -13.97 2.55
C GLY A 218 18.20 -14.91 2.52
N LEU A 219 17.52 -15.00 1.38
CA LEU A 219 16.34 -15.85 1.17
C LEU A 219 16.73 -17.20 0.56
N ALA A 220 15.92 -18.23 0.84
CA ALA A 220 16.16 -19.60 0.37
C ALA A 220 15.80 -19.75 -1.12
N ALA A 221 16.81 -19.93 -1.96
CA ALA A 221 16.66 -19.98 -3.42
C ALA A 221 16.07 -21.30 -3.96
N ASP A 222 16.00 -22.34 -3.14
CA ASP A 222 15.46 -23.65 -3.48
C ASP A 222 13.94 -23.64 -3.71
N THR A 223 13.27 -22.58 -3.26
CA THR A 223 11.83 -22.36 -3.45
C THR A 223 11.49 -21.61 -4.74
N LEU A 224 12.48 -21.08 -5.46
CA LEU A 224 12.23 -20.33 -6.70
C LEU A 224 11.93 -21.25 -7.89
N PRO A 225 11.00 -20.86 -8.78
CA PRO A 225 10.75 -21.57 -10.01
C PRO A 225 12.00 -21.61 -10.90
N ARG A 226 12.19 -22.73 -11.60
CA ARG A 226 13.25 -22.88 -12.60
C ARG A 226 12.71 -22.52 -13.97
N ALA A 227 13.54 -21.88 -14.78
CA ALA A 227 13.27 -21.70 -16.20
C ALA A 227 13.24 -23.08 -16.88
N ASP A 228 12.04 -23.57 -17.22
CA ASP A 228 11.83 -24.86 -17.91
C ASP A 228 11.34 -24.69 -19.36
N GLY A 229 11.25 -23.44 -19.82
CA GLY A 229 10.76 -23.07 -21.14
C GLY A 229 9.24 -23.08 -21.31
N LYS A 230 8.47 -23.39 -20.24
CA LYS A 230 7.00 -23.43 -20.25
C LYS A 230 6.38 -22.54 -19.19
N LEU A 231 6.96 -22.55 -18.00
CA LEU A 231 6.51 -21.76 -16.87
C LEU A 231 6.58 -20.28 -17.21
N THR A 232 5.46 -19.60 -17.04
CA THR A 232 5.35 -18.16 -17.19
C THR A 232 5.83 -17.45 -15.94
N ARG A 233 6.10 -16.15 -16.03
CA ARG A 233 6.54 -15.33 -14.87
C ARG A 233 5.45 -15.15 -13.82
N GLY A 234 4.19 -15.39 -14.18
CA GLY A 234 3.04 -15.28 -13.26
C GLY A 234 2.67 -16.56 -12.53
N GLU A 235 3.22 -17.72 -12.92
CA GLU A 235 3.06 -19.02 -12.26
C GLU A 235 4.11 -19.22 -11.15
#